data_AF-K1YH57-F1
#
_entry.id   AF-K1YH57-F1
#
_cell.length_a   1.000
_cell.length_b   1.000
_cell.length_c   1.000
_cell.angle_alpha   90.00
_cell.angle_beta   90.00
_cell.angle_gamma   90.00
#
_symmetry.space_group_name_H-M   'P 1'
#
loop_
_entity.id
_entity.type
_entity.pdbx_description
1 polymer ?
#
loop_
_entity_poly.entity_id
_entity_poly.type
_entity_poly.pdbx_seq_one_letter_code
_entity_poly.pdbx_strand_id
1 'polypeptide(L)'
;MISRLSEASKYLQEKINDLSKDKVMPEVIDTILEERFMEKIEPLLTQEDLKMIRDNEDDEKFAENYMIHKVRNYQTLLEETVKEIVTEYITEQE
;
A
#
# COMPACT_ATOMS: atom_id res chain seq x y z
N MET A 1 3.87 -13.75 3.43
CA MET A 1 3.24 -12.83 4.39
C MET A 1 3.68 -11.45 3.99
N ILE A 2 2.75 -10.58 3.62
CA ILE A 2 3.07 -9.27 3.05
C ILE A 2 3.40 -8.33 4.21
N SER A 3 4.64 -7.83 4.27
CA SER A 3 5.10 -7.02 5.40
C SER A 3 5.51 -5.60 4.99
N ARG A 4 5.70 -5.36 3.69
CA ARG A 4 6.19 -4.12 3.10
C ARG A 4 5.36 -3.75 1.88
N LEU A 5 5.26 -2.45 1.57
CA LEU A 5 4.60 -1.91 0.37
C LEU A 5 5.22 -2.51 -0.89
N SER A 6 6.54 -2.65 -0.93
CA SER A 6 7.22 -3.27 -2.08
C SER A 6 6.86 -4.76 -2.30
N GLU A 7 6.54 -5.51 -1.23
CA GLU A 7 6.05 -6.88 -1.33
C GLU A 7 4.58 -6.92 -1.76
N ALA A 8 3.77 -6.01 -1.21
CA ALA A 8 2.36 -5.84 -1.55
C ALA A 8 2.18 -5.49 -3.02
N SER A 9 2.96 -4.52 -3.53
CA SER A 9 2.92 -4.10 -4.93
C SER A 9 3.29 -5.25 -5.86
N LYS A 10 4.39 -5.97 -5.60
CA LYS A 10 4.77 -7.15 -6.40
C LYS A 10 3.66 -8.19 -6.43
N TYR A 11 3.07 -8.48 -5.28
CA TYR A 11 1.96 -9.43 -5.19
C TYR A 11 0.76 -8.97 -6.02
N LEU A 12 0.38 -7.69 -5.92
CA LEU A 12 -0.71 -7.10 -6.69
C LEU A 12 -0.43 -7.16 -8.20
N GLN A 13 0.78 -6.80 -8.62
CA GLN A 13 1.20 -6.88 -10.02
C GLN A 13 1.09 -8.32 -10.55
N GLU A 14 1.58 -9.31 -9.82
CA GLU A 14 1.47 -10.72 -10.21
C GLU A 14 -0.01 -11.13 -10.33
N LYS A 15 -0.83 -10.82 -9.33
CA LYS A 15 -2.25 -11.19 -9.33
C LYS A 15 -3.06 -10.51 -10.41
N ILE A 16 -2.89 -9.21 -10.58
CA ILE A 16 -3.65 -8.43 -11.57
C ILE A 16 -3.22 -8.83 -12.99
N ASN A 17 -1.94 -9.10 -13.24
CA ASN A 17 -1.47 -9.60 -14.53
C ASN A 17 -1.94 -11.03 -14.83
N ASP A 18 -2.18 -11.87 -13.82
CA ASP A 18 -2.80 -13.19 -13.99
C ASP A 18 -4.29 -13.07 -14.36
N LEU A 19 -4.97 -12.05 -13.82
CA LEU A 19 -6.41 -11.83 -14.00
C LEU A 19 -6.74 -11.01 -15.25
N SER A 20 -5.88 -10.07 -15.64
CA SER A 20 -6.07 -9.17 -16.77
C SER A 20 -5.32 -9.66 -18.00
N LYS A 21 -5.96 -9.61 -19.18
CA LYS A 21 -5.29 -9.86 -20.47
C LYS A 21 -4.32 -8.73 -20.84
N ASP A 22 -4.54 -7.54 -20.31
CA ASP A 22 -3.67 -6.38 -20.49
C ASP A 22 -2.80 -6.20 -19.25
N LYS A 23 -1.49 -6.06 -19.48
CA LYS A 23 -0.53 -5.86 -18.39
C LYS A 23 -0.74 -4.46 -17.82
N VAL A 24 -1.10 -4.40 -16.54
CA VAL A 24 -1.18 -3.12 -15.84
C VAL A 24 0.24 -2.64 -15.53
N MET A 25 0.50 -1.35 -15.75
CA MET A 25 1.81 -0.77 -15.50
C MET A 25 2.14 -0.84 -13.99
N PRO A 26 3.37 -1.26 -13.62
CA PRO A 26 3.81 -1.32 -12.22
C PRO A 26 3.53 -0.04 -11.43
N GLU A 27 3.85 1.12 -12.02
CA GLU A 27 3.69 2.44 -11.40
C GLU A 27 2.23 2.76 -11.04
N VAL A 28 1.28 2.23 -11.81
CA VAL A 28 -0.16 2.39 -11.53
C VAL A 28 -0.55 1.57 -10.30
N ILE A 29 -0.05 0.34 -10.19
CA ILE A 29 -0.30 -0.52 -9.03
C ILE A 29 0.34 0.06 -7.77
N ASP A 30 1.57 0.57 -7.88
CA ASP A 30 2.26 1.26 -6.79
C ASP A 30 1.44 2.45 -6.30
N THR A 31 1.04 3.34 -7.21
CA THR A 31 0.21 4.51 -6.88
C THR A 31 -1.10 4.13 -6.20
N ILE A 32 -1.86 3.18 -6.77
CA ILE A 32 -3.14 2.73 -6.20
C ILE A 32 -2.95 2.13 -4.80
N LEU A 33 -1.93 1.29 -4.63
CA LEU A 33 -1.63 0.67 -3.34
C LEU A 33 -1.28 1.74 -2.30
N GLU A 34 -0.39 2.68 -2.65
CA GLU A 34 0.04 3.74 -1.74
C GLU A 34 -1.13 4.63 -1.34
N GLU A 35 -1.95 5.10 -2.29
CA GLU A 35 -3.12 5.92 -2.00
C GLU A 35 -4.10 5.21 -1.06
N ARG A 36 -4.53 3.99 -1.42
CA ARG A 36 -5.50 3.22 -0.61
C ARG A 36 -4.96 2.87 0.77
N PHE A 37 -3.67 2.57 0.85
CA PHE A 37 -3.03 2.27 2.13
C PHE A 37 -2.91 3.52 3.01
N MET A 38 -2.55 4.66 2.41
CA MET A 38 -2.46 5.93 3.12
C MET A 38 -3.82 6.39 3.66
N GLU A 39 -4.91 6.24 2.89
CA GLU A 39 -6.26 6.55 3.34
C GLU A 39 -6.65 5.78 4.64
N LYS A 40 -6.14 4.56 4.82
CA LYS A 40 -6.39 3.75 6.02
C LYS A 40 -5.43 4.10 7.15
N ILE A 41 -4.21 4.52 6.84
CA ILE A 41 -3.18 4.73 7.85
C ILE A 41 -3.14 6.16 8.39
N GLU A 42 -3.38 7.18 7.56
CA GLU A 42 -3.44 8.58 7.95
C GLU A 42 -4.33 8.86 9.16
N PRO A 43 -5.57 8.30 9.28
CA PRO A 43 -6.40 8.54 10.47
C PRO A 43 -5.83 7.92 11.76
N LEU A 44 -4.82 7.04 11.67
CA LEU A 44 -4.12 6.44 12.80
C LEU A 44 -2.86 7.21 13.20
N LEU A 45 -2.44 8.18 12.38
CA LEU A 45 -1.27 9.01 12.59
C LEU A 45 -1.70 10.34 13.22
N THR A 46 -0.92 10.82 14.17
CA THR A 46 -1.09 12.16 14.73
C THR A 46 -0.49 13.22 13.80
N GLN A 47 -0.85 14.48 14.01
CA GLN A 47 -0.22 15.59 13.29
C GLN A 47 1.31 15.66 13.51
N GLU A 48 1.81 15.23 14.66
CA GLU A 48 3.25 15.13 14.91
C GLU A 48 3.90 14.01 14.11
N ASP A 49 3.22 12.88 13.95
CA ASP A 49 3.68 11.75 13.13
C ASP A 49 3.75 12.16 11.64
N LEU A 50 2.69 12.81 11.13
CA LEU A 50 2.65 13.33 9.76
C LEU A 50 3.73 14.37 9.51
N LYS A 51 3.97 15.25 10.49
CA LYS A 51 5.07 16.22 10.44
C LYS A 51 6.43 15.51 10.40
N MET A 52 6.65 14.50 11.24
CA MET A 52 7.89 13.73 11.27
C MET A 52 8.17 13.05 9.91
N ILE A 53 7.13 12.48 9.29
CA ILE A 53 7.24 11.86 7.96
C ILE A 53 7.64 12.92 6.93
N ARG A 54 6.98 14.08 6.95
CA ARG A 54 7.27 15.19 6.02
C ARG A 54 8.68 15.78 6.20
N ASP A 55 9.11 15.99 7.44
CA ASP A 55 10.47 16.50 7.74
C ASP A 55 11.58 15.51 7.31
N ASN A 56 11.23 14.27 6.94
CA ASN A 56 12.15 13.24 6.48
C ASN A 56 11.75 12.68 5.10
N GLU A 57 11.06 13.47 4.27
CA GLU A 57 10.60 13.03 2.94
C GLU A 57 11.75 12.70 1.96
N ASP A 58 12.95 13.23 2.20
CA ASP A 58 14.17 12.91 1.43
C ASP A 58 14.68 11.47 1.64
N ASP A 59 14.24 10.77 2.69
CA ASP A 59 14.54 9.35 2.91
C ASP A 59 13.35 8.49 2.46
N GLU A 60 13.52 7.91 1.27
CA GLU A 60 12.55 7.03 0.58
C GLU A 60 11.93 5.94 1.49
N LYS A 61 12.65 5.49 2.52
CA LYS A 61 12.19 4.40 3.41
C LYS A 61 11.75 4.90 4.77
N PHE A 62 11.94 6.16 5.09
CA PHE A 62 11.62 6.68 6.43
C PHE A 62 10.13 6.55 6.71
N ALA A 63 9.28 7.00 5.79
CA ALA A 63 7.82 6.96 5.95
C ALA A 63 7.34 5.54 6.24
N GLU A 64 7.71 4.56 5.41
CA GLU A 64 7.30 3.17 5.57
C GLU A 64 7.82 2.57 6.89
N ASN A 65 9.11 2.75 7.20
CA ASN A 65 9.68 2.24 8.44
C ASN A 65 9.01 2.86 9.67
N TYR A 66 8.78 4.17 9.64
CA TYR A 66 8.11 4.89 10.72
C TYR A 66 6.71 4.33 10.95
N MET A 67 5.94 4.14 9.88
CA MET A 67 4.60 3.58 9.91
C MET A 67 4.59 2.14 10.47
N ILE A 68 5.54 1.29 10.06
CA ILE A 68 5.69 -0.08 10.58
C ILE A 68 5.93 -0.08 12.10
N HIS A 69 6.75 0.84 12.60
CA HIS A 69 7.05 0.92 14.03
C HIS A 69 5.92 1.56 14.83
N LYS A 70 5.22 2.54 14.27
CA LYS A 70 4.20 3.33 14.96
C LYS A 70 2.85 2.64 14.98
N VAL A 71 2.44 2.05 13.85
CA VAL A 71 1.11 1.48 13.64
C VAL A 71 1.14 -0.01 13.95
N ARG A 72 0.61 -0.38 15.12
CA ARG A 72 0.62 -1.78 15.60
C ARG A 72 0.01 -2.78 14.61
N ASN A 73 -0.99 -2.35 13.86
CA ASN A 73 -1.71 -3.19 12.89
C ASN A 73 -1.26 -2.93 11.45
N TYR A 74 -0.08 -2.36 11.23
CA TYR A 74 0.43 -2.02 9.89
C TYR A 74 0.27 -3.17 8.90
N GLN A 75 0.77 -4.36 9.28
CA GLN A 75 0.73 -5.53 8.40
C GLN A 75 -0.71 -5.95 8.07
N THR A 76 -1.58 -5.97 9.08
CA THR A 76 -3.00 -6.30 8.87
C THR A 76 -3.67 -5.30 7.93
N LEU A 77 -3.44 -4.00 8.12
CA LEU A 77 -4.00 -2.97 7.23
C LEU A 77 -3.47 -3.11 5.80
N LEU A 78 -2.19 -3.44 5.64
CA LEU A 78 -1.58 -3.66 4.34
C LEU A 78 -2.18 -4.89 3.65
N GLU A 79 -2.36 -5.99 4.37
CA GLU A 79 -2.99 -7.21 3.86
C GLU A 79 -4.47 -6.98 3.49
N GLU A 80 -5.21 -6.23 4.29
CA GLU A 80 -6.59 -5.84 3.99
C GLU A 80 -6.65 -4.98 2.73
N THR A 81 -5.79 -3.97 2.61
CA THR A 81 -5.71 -3.08 1.44
C THR A 81 -5.43 -3.87 0.16
N VAL A 82 -4.44 -4.77 0.19
CA VAL A 82 -4.12 -5.66 -0.94
C VAL A 82 -5.34 -6.50 -1.31
N LYS A 83 -6.03 -7.07 -0.33
CA LYS A 83 -7.21 -7.91 -0.57
C LYS A 83 -8.37 -7.12 -1.19
N GLU A 84 -8.61 -5.89 -0.72
CA GLU A 84 -9.61 -4.99 -1.27
C GLU A 84 -9.30 -4.68 -2.74
N ILE A 85 -8.07 -4.27 -3.05
CA ILE A 85 -7.65 -3.97 -4.43
C ILE A 85 -7.83 -5.18 -5.34
N VAL A 86 -7.38 -6.37 -4.92
CA VAL A 86 -7.56 -7.60 -5.72
C VAL A 86 -9.04 -7.91 -5.93
N THR A 87 -9.87 -7.72 -4.91
CA THR A 87 -11.31 -8.02 -5.00
C THR A 87 -12.00 -7.05 -5.96
N GLU A 88 -11.71 -5.75 -5.85
CA GLU A 88 -12.22 -4.71 -6.76
C GLU A 88 -11.84 -5.06 -8.21
N TYR A 89 -10.57 -5.39 -8.48
CA TYR A 89 -10.11 -5.79 -9.81
C TYR A 89 -10.78 -7.05 -10.37
N ILE A 90 -11.17 -8.00 -9.52
CA ILE A 90 -11.91 -9.21 -9.94
C ILE A 90 -13.35 -8.84 -10.27
N THR A 91 -14.03 -8.09 -9.39
CA THR A 91 -15.45 -7.75 -9.55
C THR A 91 -15.70 -6.78 -10.71
N GLU A 92 -14.75 -5.88 -11.02
CA GLU A 92 -14.86 -4.98 -12.17
C GLU A 92 -14.65 -5.68 -13.53
N GLN A 93 -14.17 -6.93 -13.55
CA GLN A 93 -14.00 -7.72 -14.77
C GLN A 93 -15.14 -8.72 -15.06
N GLU A 94 -16.12 -8.86 -14.16
CA GLU A 94 -17.35 -9.65 -14.37
C GLU A 94 -18.48 -8.82 -15.01
#